data_AF-A0A4Z1DAD5-F1
#
_entry.id   AF-A0A4Z1DAD5-F1
#
_cell.length_a   1.000
_cell.length_b   1.000
_cell.length_c   1.000
_cell.angle_alpha   90.00
_cell.angle_beta   90.00
_cell.angle_gamma   90.00
#
_symmetry.space_group_name_H-M   'P 1'
#
loop_
_entity.id
_entity.type
_entity.pdbx_description
1 polymer ?
#
loop_
_entity_poly.entity_id
_entity_poly.type
_entity_poly.pdbx_seq_one_letter_code
_entity_poly.pdbx_strand_id
1 'polypeptide(L)'
;MSGALKHFFDQIYYPCLDDTRGRPFGYWVHGGNDVTGAVRAIETVTTGLGWRRAAEPVTVTGAPGKADTEACWELGAVLAAGLAG
;
A
#
# COMPACT_ATOMS: atom_id res chain seq x y z
N MET A 1 8.44 -6.68 -3.16
CA MET A 1 7.66 -5.75 -4.02
C MET A 1 7.77 -6.27 -5.45
N SER A 2 6.70 -6.23 -6.25
CA SER A 2 6.79 -6.64 -7.66
C SER A 2 7.66 -5.65 -8.46
N GLY A 3 8.25 -6.11 -9.57
CA GLY A 3 9.08 -5.27 -10.43
C GLY A 3 8.32 -4.05 -10.99
N ALA A 4 7.07 -4.25 -11.39
CA ALA A 4 6.20 -3.17 -11.88
C ALA A 4 5.94 -2.10 -10.80
N LEU A 5 5.68 -2.52 -9.55
CA LEU A 5 5.46 -1.58 -8.46
C LEU A 5 6.74 -0.83 -8.08
N LYS A 6 7.89 -1.51 -8.12
CA LYS A 6 9.19 -0.83 -7.95
C LYS A 6 9.40 0.21 -9.05
N HIS A 7 9.18 -0.15 -10.30
CA HIS A 7 9.35 0.77 -11.43
C HIS A 7 8.45 2.00 -11.28
N PHE A 8 7.17 1.82 -10.91
CA PHE A 8 6.27 2.93 -10.61
C PHE A 8 6.85 3.88 -9.55
N PHE A 9 7.29 3.35 -8.41
CA PHE A 9 7.88 4.18 -7.36
C PHE A 9 9.16 4.87 -7.80
N ASP A 10 10.04 4.21 -8.55
CA ASP A 10 11.26 4.81 -9.07
C ASP A 10 10.96 6.01 -10.00
N GLN A 11 9.87 5.94 -10.78
CA GLN A 11 9.46 7.05 -11.65
C GLN A 11 8.85 8.22 -10.86
N ILE A 12 8.02 7.93 -9.85
CA ILE A 12 7.28 8.98 -9.14
C ILE A 12 8.03 9.57 -7.94
N TYR A 13 9.11 8.93 -7.46
CA TYR A 13 9.72 9.26 -6.17
C TYR A 13 10.08 10.74 -6.04
N TYR A 14 10.95 11.25 -6.92
CA TYR A 14 11.37 12.66 -6.87
C TYR A 14 10.26 13.64 -7.24
N PRO A 15 9.45 13.41 -8.29
CA PRO A 15 8.30 14.28 -8.58
C PRO A 15 7.30 14.41 -7.42
N CYS A 16 7.15 13.37 -6.60
CA CYS A 16 6.18 13.35 -5.51
C CYS A 16 6.78 13.70 -4.13
N LEU A 17 8.11 13.80 -4.01
CA LEU A 17 8.82 13.82 -2.72
C LEU A 17 8.34 14.97 -1.82
N ASP A 18 8.19 16.16 -2.39
CA ASP A 18 7.75 17.35 -1.66
C ASP A 18 6.28 17.67 -1.94
N ASP A 19 5.81 17.42 -3.16
CA ASP A 19 4.45 17.80 -3.62
C ASP A 19 3.33 16.98 -2.97
N THR A 20 3.65 15.82 -2.39
CA THR A 20 2.62 14.84 -1.97
C THR A 20 2.76 14.38 -0.54
N ARG A 21 3.53 15.12 0.26
CA ARG A 21 3.69 14.87 1.69
C ARG A 21 2.31 14.89 2.38
N GLY A 22 2.11 13.97 3.31
CA GLY A 22 0.86 13.80 4.05
C GLY A 22 -0.24 13.08 3.27
N ARG A 23 -0.04 12.74 1.98
CA ARG A 23 -1.06 12.08 1.16
C ARG A 23 -1.54 10.77 1.81
N PRO A 24 -2.86 10.61 2.07
CA PRO A 24 -3.39 9.37 2.60
C PRO A 24 -3.23 8.24 1.58
N PHE A 25 -2.83 7.06 2.03
CA PHE A 25 -2.71 5.88 1.18
C PHE A 25 -3.04 4.58 1.95
N GLY A 26 -3.33 3.53 1.18
CA GLY A 26 -3.49 2.16 1.66
C GLY A 26 -3.05 1.19 0.58
N TYR A 27 -2.72 -0.04 0.98
CA TYR A 27 -2.20 -1.05 0.05
C TYR A 27 -2.49 -2.46 0.58
N TRP A 28 -2.47 -3.42 -0.33
CA TRP A 28 -2.50 -4.84 0.00
C TRP A 28 -1.35 -5.56 -0.69
N VAL A 29 -0.92 -6.68 -0.13
CA VAL A 29 0.13 -7.52 -0.70
C VAL A 29 -0.27 -8.97 -0.59
N HIS A 30 -0.17 -9.68 -1.72
CA HIS A 30 -0.22 -11.13 -1.75
C HIS A 30 1.16 -11.72 -2.04
N GLY A 31 1.47 -12.83 -1.38
CA GLY A 31 2.68 -13.61 -1.61
C GLY A 31 2.42 -15.10 -1.45
N GLY A 32 3.35 -15.93 -1.93
CA GLY A 32 3.25 -17.39 -1.75
C GLY A 32 3.38 -17.79 -0.29
N ASN A 33 4.58 -17.60 0.28
CA ASN A 33 4.91 -18.04 1.65
C ASN A 33 5.21 -16.88 2.61
N ASP A 34 5.61 -15.72 2.08
CA ASP A 34 6.00 -14.56 2.87
C ASP A 34 5.76 -13.27 2.06
N VAL A 35 5.41 -12.20 2.76
CA VAL A 35 5.23 -10.83 2.23
C VAL A 35 6.07 -9.80 2.96
N THR A 36 6.84 -10.18 3.99
CA THR A 36 7.59 -9.27 4.87
C THR A 36 8.50 -8.33 4.09
N GLY A 37 9.25 -8.86 3.11
CA GLY A 37 10.12 -8.05 2.27
C GLY A 37 9.37 -7.05 1.38
N ALA A 38 8.16 -7.40 0.93
CA ALA A 38 7.33 -6.49 0.15
C ALA A 38 6.71 -5.39 1.02
N VAL A 39 6.21 -5.73 2.20
CA VAL A 39 5.69 -4.78 3.19
C VAL A 39 6.78 -3.77 3.57
N ARG A 40 7.95 -4.24 3.99
CA ARG A 40 9.08 -3.35 4.35
C ARG A 40 9.49 -2.41 3.22
N ALA A 41 9.53 -2.90 1.98
CA ALA A 41 9.87 -2.07 0.84
C ALA A 41 8.83 -0.98 0.56
N ILE A 42 7.52 -1.31 0.65
CA ILE A 42 6.44 -0.33 0.51
C ILE A 42 6.53 0.71 1.63
N GLU A 43 6.64 0.26 2.88
CA GLU A 43 6.73 1.17 4.03
C GLU A 43 7.93 2.11 3.94
N THR A 44 9.09 1.60 3.49
CA THR A 44 10.30 2.42 3.33
C THR A 44 10.09 3.53 2.31
N VAL A 45 9.57 3.22 1.13
CA VAL A 45 9.38 4.23 0.07
C VAL A 45 8.28 5.23 0.44
N THR A 46 7.16 4.78 1.03
CA THR A 46 6.07 5.68 1.42
C THR A 46 6.44 6.54 2.63
N THR A 47 7.31 6.05 3.52
CA THR A 47 7.90 6.87 4.59
C THR A 47 8.80 7.96 4.00
N GLY A 48 9.63 7.61 3.01
CA GLY A 48 10.46 8.58 2.29
C GLY A 48 9.64 9.67 1.60
N LEU A 49 8.51 9.30 1.00
CA LEU A 49 7.54 10.23 0.39
C LEU A 49 6.70 11.02 1.41
N GLY A 50 6.82 10.70 2.71
CA GLY A 50 6.01 11.32 3.76
C GLY A 50 4.52 11.04 3.64
N TRP A 51 4.10 9.96 2.98
CA TRP A 51 2.70 9.58 2.87
C TRP A 51 2.16 9.04 4.20
N ARG A 52 0.87 9.23 4.43
CA ARG A 52 0.19 8.82 5.67
C ARG A 52 -0.66 7.59 5.44
N ARG A 53 -0.40 6.53 6.21
CA ARG A 53 -1.22 5.31 6.17
C ARG A 53 -2.63 5.63 6.65
N ALA A 54 -3.63 5.34 5.82
CA ALA A 54 -5.04 5.56 6.15
C ALA A 54 -5.68 4.36 6.87
N ALA A 55 -5.16 3.16 6.63
CA ALA A 55 -5.58 1.91 7.26
C ALA A 55 -4.42 0.89 7.26
N GLU A 56 -4.48 -0.11 8.14
CA GLU A 56 -3.51 -1.20 8.10
C GLU A 56 -3.53 -1.94 6.76
N PRO A 57 -2.36 -2.37 6.24
CA PRO A 57 -2.30 -3.05 4.96
C PRO A 57 -2.88 -4.47 5.09
N VAL A 58 -3.52 -4.94 4.02
CA VAL A 58 -3.98 -6.33 3.95
C VAL A 58 -2.83 -7.19 3.43
N THR A 59 -2.40 -8.17 4.21
CA THR A 59 -1.35 -9.12 3.84
C THR A 59 -1.95 -10.51 3.69
N VAL A 60 -1.71 -11.14 2.53
CA VAL A 60 -2.27 -12.46 2.21
C VAL A 60 -1.13 -13.39 1.79
N THR A 61 -1.06 -14.57 2.40
CA THR A 61 -0.17 -15.66 1.96
C THR A 61 -1.00 -16.88 1.57
N GLY A 62 -0.47 -17.72 0.68
CA GLY A 62 -1.20 -18.88 0.17
C GLY A 62 -2.36 -18.52 -0.77
N ALA A 63 -3.40 -19.35 -0.81
CA ALA A 63 -4.57 -19.10 -1.66
C ALA A 63 -5.54 -18.13 -0.96
N PRO A 64 -5.88 -16.97 -1.58
CA PRO A 64 -6.82 -16.02 -0.98
C PRO A 64 -8.21 -16.63 -0.75
N GLY A 65 -8.79 -16.35 0.41
CA GLY A 65 -10.14 -16.73 0.79
C GLY A 65 -11.09 -15.54 0.84
N LYS A 66 -12.34 -15.82 1.24
CA LYS A 66 -13.40 -14.79 1.36
C LYS A 66 -13.01 -13.67 2.33
N ALA A 67 -12.42 -14.02 3.47
CA ALA A 67 -11.99 -13.06 4.48
C ALA A 67 -10.95 -12.06 3.93
N ASP A 68 -10.04 -12.51 3.06
CA ASP A 68 -9.05 -11.64 2.43
C ASP A 68 -9.70 -10.64 1.48
N THR A 69 -10.70 -11.09 0.71
CA THR A 69 -11.44 -10.20 -0.19
C THR A 69 -12.31 -9.20 0.57
N GLU A 70 -12.91 -9.62 1.69
CA GLU A 70 -13.67 -8.73 2.59
C GLU A 70 -12.73 -7.70 3.23
N ALA A 71 -11.54 -8.10 3.68
CA ALA A 71 -10.54 -7.18 4.22
C ALA A 71 -10.06 -6.15 3.17
N CYS A 72 -9.84 -6.57 1.92
CA CYS A 72 -9.53 -5.65 0.82
C CYS A 72 -10.68 -4.69 0.51
N TRP A 73 -11.93 -5.14 0.65
CA TRP A 73 -13.10 -4.28 0.48
C TRP A 73 -13.16 -3.20 1.58
N GLU A 74 -12.97 -3.60 2.85
CA GLU A 74 -12.92 -2.66 3.99
C GLU A 74 -11.77 -1.66 3.86
N LEU A 75 -10.59 -2.11 3.42
CA LEU A 75 -9.46 -1.22 3.12
C LEU A 75 -9.86 -0.13 2.11
N GLY A 76 -10.55 -0.51 1.03
CA GLY A 76 -11.07 0.42 0.03
C GLY A 76 -12.13 1.37 0.61
N ALA A 77 -13.03 0.86 1.44
CA ALA A 77 -14.07 1.65 2.08
C ALA A 77 -13.48 2.73 3.01
N VAL A 78 -12.46 2.38 3.81
CA VAL A 78 -11.77 3.34 4.69
C VAL A 78 -11.06 4.43 3.87
N LEU A 79 -10.39 4.06 2.77
CA LEU A 79 -9.75 5.03 1.88
C LEU A 79 -10.78 5.99 1.26
N ALA A 80 -11.90 5.45 0.76
CA ALA A 80 -12.96 6.25 0.16
C ALA A 80 -13.61 7.20 1.17
N ALA A 81 -13.88 6.72 2.40
CA ALA A 81 -14.41 7.55 3.47
C ALA A 81 -13.47 8.72 3.81
N GLY A 82 -12.15 8.50 3.77
CA GLY A 82 -11.15 9.54 4.01
C GLY A 82 -11.04 10.60 2.93
N LEU A 83 -11.64 10.40 1.74
CA LEU A 83 -11.70 11.39 0.65
C LEU A 83 -12.97 12.22 0.66
N ALA A 84 -13.99 11.81 1.42
CA ALA A 84 -15.30 12.45 1.45
C ALA A 84 -15.42 13.60 2.48
N GLY A 85 -14.36 13.88 3.24
CA GLY A 85 -14.25 14.99 4.18
C GLY A 85 -13.22 16.01 3.73
#